data_AF-A0A2I2G5P6-F1
#
_entry.id   AF-A0A2I2G5P6-F1
#
_cell.length_a   1.000
_cell.length_b   1.000
_cell.length_c   1.000
_cell.angle_alpha   90.00
_cell.angle_beta   90.00
_cell.angle_gamma   90.00
#
_symmetry.space_group_name_H-M   'P 1'
#
loop_
_entity.id
_entity.type
_entity.pdbx_description
1 polymer ?
#
loop_
_entity_poly.entity_id
_entity_poly.type
_entity_poly.pdbx_seq_one_letter_code
_entity_poly.pdbx_strand_id
1 'polypeptide(L)'
;MSLHGSCSADDDASSIYSRPPHIPKLAQPSACPAPHDLPDIQPLDHQIYLARGSTIALETTRARLQCAKANRRLSLPETIVEKKRQWQCQDHENRFFETCLEILEDLSAVAVDVSQELILQYEFEPETSPEGNARVRRANQRLRSALQQALQREARAEFEWKRQWNVPRIGGPSVRWV
;
A
#
# COMPACT_ATOMS: atom_id res chain seq x y z
N MET A 1 28.70 -34.01 -56.60
CA MET A 1 29.51 -32.95 -55.95
C MET A 1 28.71 -32.44 -54.76
N SER A 2 29.34 -32.47 -53.58
CA SER A 2 28.85 -31.95 -52.29
C SER A 2 28.37 -30.48 -52.40
N LEU A 3 27.49 -29.96 -51.54
CA LEU A 3 27.72 -29.66 -50.12
C LEU A 3 26.40 -29.47 -49.34
N HIS A 4 26.49 -29.75 -48.05
CA HIS A 4 25.50 -29.54 -46.99
C HIS A 4 24.94 -28.12 -46.90
N GLY A 5 23.73 -28.02 -46.34
CA GLY A 5 23.14 -26.76 -45.88
C GLY A 5 21.94 -27.00 -44.96
N SER A 6 22.16 -27.72 -43.85
CA SER A 6 21.23 -27.72 -42.71
C SER A 6 21.27 -26.35 -42.04
N CYS A 7 20.12 -25.74 -41.77
CA CYS A 7 20.03 -24.62 -40.82
C CYS A 7 18.72 -24.76 -40.05
N SER A 8 18.71 -25.73 -39.13
CA SER A 8 17.83 -25.67 -37.97
C SER A 8 18.38 -24.62 -37.01
N ALA A 9 17.44 -23.88 -36.42
CA ALA A 9 17.42 -23.31 -35.08
C ALA A 9 18.77 -23.15 -34.36
N ASP A 10 19.11 -21.92 -33.99
CA ASP A 10 19.10 -21.52 -32.56
C ASP A 10 19.51 -20.05 -32.46
N ASP A 11 18.48 -19.21 -32.38
CA ASP A 11 18.56 -17.79 -32.08
C ASP A 11 18.52 -17.64 -30.55
N ASP A 12 19.60 -18.04 -29.86
CA ASP A 12 19.67 -17.98 -28.39
C ASP A 12 21.06 -17.57 -27.87
N ALA A 13 21.70 -16.63 -28.57
CA ALA A 13 22.99 -16.06 -28.19
C ALA A 13 22.88 -14.74 -27.39
N SER A 14 21.75 -14.49 -26.70
CA SER A 14 21.59 -13.29 -25.86
C SER A 14 21.03 -13.56 -24.45
N SER A 15 21.06 -14.81 -23.99
CA SER A 15 20.70 -15.15 -22.60
C SER A 15 21.92 -15.16 -21.68
N ILE A 16 21.91 -14.27 -20.69
CA ILE A 16 22.90 -14.19 -19.61
C ILE A 16 22.85 -15.41 -18.65
N TYR A 17 21.82 -16.25 -18.80
CA TYR A 17 21.57 -17.42 -17.95
C TYR A 17 22.18 -18.72 -18.50
N SER A 18 22.73 -18.73 -19.71
CA SER A 18 23.30 -19.92 -20.35
C SER A 18 24.81 -20.10 -20.10
N ARG A 19 25.43 -19.32 -19.20
CA ARG A 19 26.85 -19.51 -18.84
C ARG A 19 26.99 -20.70 -17.89
N PRO A 20 27.79 -21.73 -18.21
CA PRO A 20 28.12 -22.77 -17.24
C PRO A 20 28.88 -22.14 -16.06
N PRO A 21 28.66 -22.59 -14.80
CA PRO A 21 29.48 -22.14 -13.70
C PRO A 21 30.91 -22.62 -13.93
N HIS A 22 31.80 -21.72 -14.30
CA HIS A 22 33.22 -22.00 -14.37
C HIS A 22 33.73 -22.11 -12.92
N ILE A 23 33.68 -23.32 -12.36
CA ILE A 23 34.27 -23.63 -11.05
C ILE A 23 35.79 -23.43 -11.20
N PRO A 24 36.41 -22.43 -10.56
CA PRO A 24 37.86 -22.35 -10.53
C PRO A 24 38.37 -23.53 -9.71
N LYS A 25 39.21 -24.37 -10.33
CA LYS A 25 39.92 -25.47 -9.66
C LYS A 25 40.64 -24.92 -8.43
N LEU A 26 40.41 -25.58 -7.30
CA LEU A 26 41.09 -25.37 -6.03
C LEU A 26 42.61 -25.55 -6.23
N ALA A 27 43.37 -24.46 -6.28
CA ALA A 27 44.81 -24.48 -6.07
C ALA A 27 45.09 -24.13 -4.60
N GLN A 28 45.92 -24.96 -3.96
CA GLN A 28 46.28 -24.93 -2.55
C GLN A 28 47.07 -23.66 -2.13
N PRO A 29 47.18 -23.38 -0.81
CA PRO A 29 47.32 -22.03 -0.27
C PRO A 29 48.78 -21.57 -0.33
N SER A 30 48.99 -20.38 -0.90
CA SER A 30 50.25 -19.65 -0.77
C SER A 30 49.96 -18.23 -0.33
N ALA A 31 50.57 -17.88 0.79
CA ALA A 31 50.77 -16.55 1.36
C ALA A 31 49.51 -15.74 1.74
N CYS A 32 49.49 -15.31 3.00
CA CYS A 32 48.53 -14.35 3.53
C CYS A 32 48.33 -13.16 2.56
N PRO A 33 47.10 -12.83 2.15
CA PRO A 33 46.87 -11.58 1.45
C PRO A 33 47.14 -10.41 2.40
N ALA A 34 47.88 -9.43 1.88
CA ALA A 34 48.17 -8.13 2.47
C ALA A 34 46.90 -7.48 3.10
N PRO A 35 47.08 -6.59 4.10
CA PRO A 35 45.96 -5.94 4.78
C PRO A 35 45.00 -5.38 3.73
N HIS A 36 43.75 -5.81 3.80
CA HIS A 36 42.72 -5.48 2.83
C HIS A 36 42.70 -3.98 2.57
N ASP A 37 43.10 -3.59 1.35
CA ASP A 37 42.73 -2.31 0.80
C ASP A 37 41.20 -2.25 0.88
N LEU A 38 40.71 -1.32 1.71
CA LEU A 38 39.31 -0.94 1.73
C LEU A 38 38.89 -0.67 0.28
N PRO A 39 37.67 -1.03 -0.14
CA PRO A 39 37.23 -0.74 -1.50
C PRO A 39 37.44 0.75 -1.77
N ASP A 40 38.31 1.06 -2.73
CA ASP A 40 38.60 2.43 -3.11
C ASP A 40 37.31 3.02 -3.68
N ILE A 41 36.69 3.91 -2.91
CA ILE A 41 35.48 4.59 -3.36
C ILE A 41 35.93 5.50 -4.49
N GLN A 42 35.48 5.19 -5.71
CA GLN A 42 35.84 6.00 -6.88
C GLN A 42 35.58 7.47 -6.55
N PRO A 43 36.50 8.41 -6.84
CA PRO A 43 36.33 9.82 -6.49
C PRO A 43 35.00 10.41 -6.99
N LEU A 44 34.51 9.89 -8.12
CA LEU A 44 33.18 10.17 -8.65
C LEU A 44 32.07 9.70 -7.71
N ASP A 45 32.14 8.48 -7.17
CA ASP A 45 31.15 7.96 -6.22
C ASP A 45 31.15 8.76 -4.92
N HIS A 46 32.31 9.22 -4.46
CA HIS A 46 32.41 10.13 -3.33
C HIS A 46 31.75 11.48 -3.64
N GLN A 47 31.98 12.05 -4.82
CA GLN A 47 31.31 13.29 -5.25
C GLN A 47 29.80 13.12 -5.40
N ILE A 48 29.35 12.00 -5.96
CA ILE A 48 27.92 11.65 -6.06
C ILE A 48 27.33 11.49 -4.67
N TYR A 49 28.04 10.84 -3.75
CA TYR A 49 27.62 10.70 -2.35
C TYR A 49 27.50 12.06 -1.67
N LEU A 50 28.49 12.94 -1.81
CA LEU A 50 28.45 14.33 -1.31
C LEU A 50 27.31 15.14 -1.94
N ALA A 51 27.05 14.92 -3.24
CA ALA A 51 25.91 15.45 -3.97
C ALA A 51 24.59 14.69 -3.68
N ARG A 52 24.57 13.84 -2.64
CA ARG A 52 23.39 13.12 -2.12
C ARG A 52 22.76 12.14 -3.12
N GLY A 53 23.55 11.58 -4.02
CA GLY A 53 23.11 10.75 -5.14
C GLY A 53 22.61 11.54 -6.34
N SER A 54 22.72 12.88 -6.31
CA SER A 54 22.37 13.72 -7.45
C SER A 54 23.53 13.76 -8.43
N THR A 55 23.32 13.20 -9.61
CA THR A 55 24.22 13.34 -10.76
C THR A 55 23.88 14.55 -11.63
N ILE A 56 22.79 15.24 -11.29
CA ILE A 56 22.30 16.45 -11.95
C ILE A 56 22.58 17.67 -11.08
N ALA A 57 23.08 18.73 -11.73
CA ALA A 57 23.17 20.10 -11.23
C ALA A 57 21.83 20.53 -10.62
N LEU A 58 21.75 20.71 -9.30
CA LEU A 58 20.50 21.04 -8.62
C LEU A 58 19.94 22.36 -9.14
N GLU A 59 20.81 23.33 -9.43
CA GLU A 59 20.49 24.64 -9.99
C GLU A 59 19.72 24.58 -11.32
N THR A 60 19.81 23.49 -12.08
CA THR A 60 19.05 23.31 -13.34
C THR A 60 17.72 22.58 -13.14
N THR A 61 17.44 22.07 -11.93
CA THR A 61 16.21 21.35 -11.59
C THR A 61 15.11 22.27 -11.09
N ARG A 62 13.85 21.83 -11.18
CA ARG A 62 12.68 22.59 -10.69
C ARG A 62 12.80 22.86 -9.18
N ALA A 63 12.45 24.07 -8.73
CA ALA A 63 12.57 24.52 -7.33
C ALA A 63 12.01 23.53 -6.28
N ARG A 64 10.88 22.87 -6.55
CA ARG A 64 10.32 21.84 -5.64
C ARG A 64 11.25 20.64 -5.45
N LEU A 65 11.92 20.21 -6.52
CA LEU A 65 12.89 19.12 -6.50
C LEU A 65 14.20 19.56 -5.84
N GLN A 66 14.62 20.82 -6.07
CA GLN A 66 15.74 21.43 -5.35
C GLN A 66 15.50 21.40 -3.84
N CYS A 67 14.35 21.89 -3.37
CA CYS A 67 13.99 21.85 -1.95
C CYS A 67 13.96 20.42 -1.40
N ALA A 68 13.36 19.48 -2.12
CA ALA A 68 13.28 18.08 -1.70
C ALA A 68 14.67 17.43 -1.60
N LYS A 69 15.60 17.73 -2.53
CA LYS A 69 16.98 17.23 -2.50
C LYS A 69 17.90 18.00 -1.54
N ALA A 70 17.56 19.26 -1.25
CA ALA A 70 18.24 20.11 -0.27
C ALA A 70 17.91 19.73 1.18
N ASN A 71 16.84 18.98 1.43
CA ASN A 71 16.52 18.46 2.76
C ASN A 71 17.63 17.59 3.33
N ARG A 72 17.93 17.78 4.62
CA ARG A 72 18.94 17.03 5.40
C ARG A 72 18.58 15.54 5.41
N ARG A 73 19.56 14.66 5.10
CA ARG A 73 19.43 13.23 5.42
C ARG A 73 19.44 13.10 6.94
N LEU A 74 18.39 12.48 7.47
CA LEU A 74 18.35 12.10 8.87
C LEU A 74 19.54 11.16 9.15
N SER A 75 20.19 11.35 10.29
CA SER A 75 21.13 10.35 10.81
C SER A 75 20.40 9.02 11.04
N LEU A 76 21.15 7.92 11.17
CA LEU A 76 20.56 6.61 11.43
C LEU A 76 19.63 6.61 12.66
N PRO A 77 20.01 7.19 13.82
CA PRO A 77 19.12 7.29 14.97
C PRO A 77 17.84 8.10 14.68
N GLU A 78 17.96 9.24 14.00
CA GLU A 78 16.82 10.08 13.62
C GLU A 78 15.88 9.34 12.64
N THR A 79 16.43 8.55 11.72
CA THR A 79 15.67 7.74 10.75
C THR A 79 14.85 6.67 11.46
N ILE A 80 15.43 6.00 12.46
CA ILE A 80 14.73 4.98 13.26
C ILE A 80 13.54 5.61 14.00
N VAL A 81 13.75 6.77 14.63
CA VAL A 81 12.70 7.50 15.34
C VAL A 81 11.57 7.92 14.40
N GLU A 82 11.92 8.50 13.24
CA GLU A 82 10.93 8.93 12.25
C GLU A 82 10.17 7.73 11.65
N LYS A 83 10.85 6.62 11.35
CA LYS A 83 10.19 5.40 10.87
C LYS A 83 9.24 4.81 11.90
N LYS A 84 9.63 4.80 13.17
CA LYS A 84 8.75 4.36 14.26
C LYS A 84 7.51 5.23 14.35
N ARG A 85 7.65 6.55 14.22
CA ARG A 85 6.52 7.49 14.20
C ARG A 85 5.60 7.23 13.00
N GLN A 86 6.16 7.07 11.81
CA GLN A 86 5.38 6.76 10.60
C GLN A 86 4.61 5.45 10.75
N TRP A 87 5.27 4.41 11.28
CA TRP A 87 4.63 3.13 11.55
C TRP A 87 3.46 3.28 12.53
N GLN A 88 3.63 4.03 13.61
CA GLN A 88 2.55 4.31 14.56
C GLN A 88 1.39 5.05 13.89
N CYS A 89 1.66 6.05 13.07
CA CYS A 89 0.62 6.75 12.30
C CYS A 89 -0.16 5.79 11.41
N GLN A 90 0.55 4.91 10.69
CA GLN A 90 -0.06 3.93 9.80
C GLN A 90 -0.87 2.88 10.57
N ASP A 91 -0.41 2.44 11.74
CA ASP A 91 -1.13 1.50 12.60
C ASP A 91 -2.48 2.08 13.06
N HIS A 92 -2.51 3.36 13.45
CA HIS A 92 -3.77 4.03 13.82
C HIS A 92 -4.72 4.20 12.62
N GLU A 93 -4.18 4.52 11.45
CA GLU A 93 -4.97 4.62 10.21
C GLU A 93 -5.56 3.27 9.79
N ASN A 94 -4.77 2.19 9.87
CA ASN A 94 -5.23 0.84 9.60
C ASN A 94 -6.38 0.45 10.53
N ARG A 95 -6.25 0.70 11.85
CA ARG A 95 -7.33 0.41 12.83
C ARG A 95 -8.62 1.17 12.54
N PHE A 96 -8.51 2.42 12.06
CA PHE A 96 -9.69 3.18 11.65
C PHE A 96 -10.38 2.49 10.46
N PHE A 97 -9.64 2.11 9.43
CA PHE A 97 -10.21 1.41 8.28
C PHE A 97 -10.75 0.02 8.61
N GLU A 98 -10.10 -0.72 9.51
CA GLU A 98 -10.62 -1.98 10.07
C GLU A 98 -11.97 -1.75 10.73
N THR A 99 -12.10 -0.72 11.57
CA THR A 99 -13.38 -0.37 12.22
C THR A 99 -14.46 -0.02 11.20
N CYS A 100 -14.12 0.75 10.15
CA CYS A 100 -15.06 1.09 9.08
C CYS A 100 -15.53 -0.14 8.30
N LEU A 101 -14.62 -1.09 8.06
CA LEU A 101 -14.96 -2.35 7.42
C LEU A 101 -15.93 -3.17 8.28
N GLU A 102 -15.66 -3.32 9.57
CA GLU A 102 -16.55 -4.03 10.50
C GLU A 102 -17.97 -3.41 10.52
N ILE A 103 -18.05 -2.08 10.53
CA ILE A 103 -19.34 -1.36 10.48
C ILE A 103 -20.09 -1.67 9.18
N LEU A 104 -19.38 -1.70 8.05
CA LEU A 104 -19.97 -1.99 6.75
C LEU A 104 -20.43 -3.46 6.68
N GLU A 105 -19.64 -4.38 7.20
CA GLU A 105 -19.97 -5.81 7.27
C GLU A 105 -21.25 -6.02 8.11
N ASP A 106 -21.32 -5.41 9.30
CA ASP A 106 -22.51 -5.46 10.16
C ASP A 106 -23.77 -4.92 9.44
N LEU A 107 -23.64 -3.78 8.76
CA LEU A 107 -24.75 -3.20 7.99
C LEU A 107 -25.16 -4.09 6.81
N SER A 108 -24.18 -4.69 6.13
CA SER A 108 -24.40 -5.60 5.00
C SER A 108 -25.12 -6.86 5.45
N ALA A 109 -24.79 -7.42 6.62
CA ALA A 109 -25.43 -8.59 7.19
C ALA A 109 -26.92 -8.32 7.45
N VAL A 110 -27.25 -7.16 8.05
CA VAL A 110 -28.65 -6.75 8.25
C VAL A 110 -29.39 -6.58 6.91
N ALA A 111 -28.72 -6.02 5.91
CA ALA A 111 -29.31 -5.85 4.58
C ALA A 111 -29.59 -7.19 3.90
N VAL A 112 -28.67 -8.15 4.00
CA VAL A 112 -28.83 -9.52 3.50
C VAL A 112 -30.00 -10.22 4.21
N ASP A 113 -30.02 -10.19 5.54
CA ASP A 113 -31.08 -10.80 6.35
C ASP A 113 -32.47 -10.26 5.97
N VAL A 114 -32.60 -8.94 5.88
CA VAL A 114 -33.87 -8.29 5.50
C VAL A 114 -34.26 -8.64 4.06
N SER A 115 -33.30 -8.69 3.15
CA SER A 115 -33.55 -9.06 1.75
C SER A 115 -34.06 -10.49 1.65
N GLN A 116 -33.42 -11.44 2.34
CA GLN A 116 -33.85 -12.83 2.39
C GLN A 116 -35.24 -12.98 2.99
N GLU A 117 -35.54 -12.29 4.10
CA GLU A 117 -36.88 -12.29 4.72
C GLU A 117 -37.97 -11.84 3.75
N LEU A 118 -37.71 -10.78 2.98
CA LEU A 118 -38.66 -10.23 2.01
C LEU A 118 -38.78 -11.08 0.75
N ILE A 119 -37.68 -11.66 0.26
CA ILE A 119 -37.68 -12.59 -0.88
C ILE A 119 -38.56 -13.80 -0.56
N LEU A 120 -38.37 -14.42 0.62
CA LEU A 120 -39.18 -15.56 1.04
C LEU A 120 -40.66 -15.17 1.16
N GLN A 121 -40.97 -13.98 1.69
CA GLN A 121 -42.35 -13.54 1.73
C GLN A 121 -42.96 -13.42 0.33
N TYR A 122 -42.24 -12.85 -0.64
CA TYR A 122 -42.71 -12.73 -2.01
C TYR A 122 -42.94 -14.09 -2.68
N GLU A 123 -42.05 -15.06 -2.43
CA GLU A 123 -42.16 -16.41 -3.01
C GLU A 123 -43.31 -17.23 -2.43
N PHE A 124 -43.57 -17.12 -1.12
CA PHE A 124 -44.58 -17.94 -0.43
C PHE A 124 -45.93 -17.25 -0.24
N GLU A 125 -45.99 -15.92 -0.27
CA GLU A 125 -47.20 -15.12 -0.04
C GLU A 125 -47.34 -13.98 -1.09
N PRO A 126 -47.32 -14.27 -2.41
CA PRO A 126 -47.28 -13.24 -3.46
C PRO A 126 -48.53 -12.34 -3.50
N GLU A 127 -49.66 -12.84 -3.01
CA GLU A 127 -50.92 -12.10 -2.93
C GLU A 127 -50.92 -11.03 -1.82
N THR A 128 -49.92 -11.04 -0.94
CA THR A 128 -49.81 -10.00 0.09
C THR A 128 -49.39 -8.68 -0.53
N SER A 129 -50.30 -7.70 -0.51
CA SER A 129 -49.97 -6.33 -0.92
C SER A 129 -48.79 -5.81 -0.09
N PRO A 130 -47.78 -5.19 -0.73
CA PRO A 130 -46.67 -4.55 -0.01
C PRO A 130 -47.13 -3.32 0.77
N GLU A 131 -48.25 -2.70 0.36
CA GLU A 131 -48.81 -1.53 1.02
C GLU A 131 -49.45 -1.90 2.37
N GLY A 132 -49.00 -1.25 3.44
CA GLY A 132 -49.48 -1.53 4.80
C GLY A 132 -48.90 -2.82 5.43
N ASN A 133 -48.14 -3.61 4.66
CA ASN A 133 -47.57 -4.87 5.13
C ASN A 133 -46.67 -4.65 6.36
N ALA A 134 -46.98 -5.36 7.45
CA ALA A 134 -46.26 -5.24 8.70
C ALA A 134 -44.80 -5.71 8.59
N ARG A 135 -44.50 -6.74 7.77
CA ARG A 135 -43.15 -7.23 7.55
C ARG A 135 -42.32 -6.23 6.76
N VAL A 136 -42.85 -5.67 5.67
CA VAL A 136 -42.17 -4.61 4.89
C VAL A 136 -41.88 -3.38 5.75
N ARG A 137 -42.84 -2.94 6.57
CA ARG A 137 -42.61 -1.83 7.51
C ARG A 137 -41.52 -2.15 8.54
N ARG A 138 -41.54 -3.36 9.10
CA ARG A 138 -40.53 -3.83 10.06
C ARG A 138 -39.14 -3.92 9.43
N ALA A 139 -39.03 -4.50 8.23
CA ALA A 139 -37.82 -4.57 7.43
C ALA A 139 -37.22 -3.17 7.20
N ASN A 140 -38.05 -2.23 6.77
CA ASN A 140 -37.63 -0.84 6.55
C ASN A 140 -37.13 -0.18 7.85
N GLN A 141 -37.80 -0.46 8.98
CA GLN A 141 -37.38 0.04 10.29
C GLN A 141 -36.05 -0.58 10.77
N ARG A 142 -35.83 -1.88 10.51
CA ARG A 142 -34.55 -2.56 10.79
C ARG A 142 -33.40 -1.93 10.01
N LEU A 143 -33.57 -1.75 8.69
CA LEU A 143 -32.57 -1.11 7.83
C LEU A 143 -32.25 0.32 8.27
N ARG A 144 -33.27 1.14 8.55
CA ARG A 144 -33.08 2.51 9.04
C ARG A 144 -32.33 2.55 10.36
N SER A 145 -32.70 1.69 11.30
CA SER A 145 -32.04 1.60 12.61
C SER A 145 -30.58 1.18 12.46
N ALA A 146 -30.30 0.16 11.63
CA ALA A 146 -28.94 -0.31 11.37
C ALA A 146 -28.08 0.76 10.70
N LEU A 147 -28.62 1.46 9.69
CA LEU A 147 -27.93 2.56 9.04
C LEU A 147 -27.60 3.70 10.02
N GLN A 148 -28.56 4.07 10.86
CA GLN A 148 -28.33 5.12 11.86
C GLN A 148 -27.25 4.72 12.88
N GLN A 149 -27.23 3.46 13.31
CA GLN A 149 -26.18 2.94 14.18
C GLN A 149 -24.81 2.90 13.48
N ALA A 150 -24.76 2.48 12.22
CA ALA A 150 -23.54 2.46 11.42
C ALA A 150 -22.93 3.87 11.30
N LEU A 151 -23.74 4.86 10.93
CA LEU A 151 -23.32 6.26 10.83
C LEU A 151 -22.81 6.82 12.17
N GLN A 152 -23.45 6.46 13.29
CA GLN A 152 -22.99 6.87 14.62
C GLN A 152 -21.65 6.23 15.00
N ARG A 153 -21.47 4.94 14.70
CA ARG A 153 -20.22 4.22 14.95
C ARG A 153 -19.09 4.77 14.08
N GLU A 154 -19.36 5.04 12.81
CA GLU A 154 -18.39 5.62 11.87
C GLU A 154 -17.96 7.02 12.31
N ALA A 155 -18.91 7.90 12.65
CA ALA A 155 -18.62 9.24 13.14
C ALA A 155 -17.77 9.21 14.44
N ARG A 156 -18.00 8.22 15.30
CA ARG A 156 -17.19 8.01 16.51
C ARG A 156 -15.78 7.55 16.16
N ALA A 157 -15.63 6.57 15.26
CA ALA A 157 -14.33 6.09 14.81
C ALA A 157 -13.52 7.21 14.15
N GLU A 158 -14.16 8.02 13.30
CA GLU A 158 -13.57 9.17 12.65
C GLU A 158 -13.11 10.22 13.67
N PHE A 159 -13.93 10.50 14.69
CA PHE A 159 -13.56 11.42 15.77
C PHE A 159 -12.35 10.92 16.56
N GLU A 160 -12.34 9.64 16.93
CA GLU A 160 -11.25 9.02 17.68
C GLU A 160 -9.94 9.03 16.88
N TRP A 161 -10.00 8.73 15.58
CA TRP A 161 -8.88 8.84 14.65
C TRP A 161 -8.38 10.29 14.55
N LYS A 162 -9.24 11.24 14.17
CA LYS A 162 -8.87 12.67 14.01
C LYS A 162 -8.27 13.28 15.27
N ARG A 163 -8.74 12.89 16.45
CA ARG A 163 -8.20 13.35 17.74
C ARG A 163 -6.72 13.01 17.89
N GLN A 164 -6.27 11.86 17.39
CA GLN A 164 -4.88 11.40 17.51
C GLN A 164 -3.93 12.21 16.61
N TRP A 165 -4.45 12.74 15.51
CA TRP A 165 -3.68 13.51 14.53
C TRP A 165 -3.53 15.00 14.88
N ASN A 166 -4.12 15.48 15.98
CA ASN A 166 -4.22 16.92 16.30
C ASN A 166 -4.63 17.76 15.08
N VAL A 167 -5.48 17.20 14.20
CA VAL A 167 -5.97 17.94 13.03
C VAL A 167 -6.73 19.13 13.60
N PRO A 168 -6.31 20.39 13.30
CA PRO A 168 -7.09 21.55 13.69
C PRO A 168 -8.52 21.30 13.21
N ARG A 169 -9.52 21.55 14.05
CA ARG A 169 -10.92 21.50 13.61
C ARG A 169 -11.07 22.54 12.49
N ILE A 170 -10.88 22.11 11.25
CA ILE A 170 -11.28 22.88 10.09
C ILE A 170 -12.79 22.89 10.20
N GLY A 171 -13.31 24.01 10.69
CA GLY A 171 -14.73 24.18 10.96
C GLY A 171 -15.52 23.94 9.69
N GLY A 172 -16.50 23.03 9.78
CA GLY A 172 -17.53 22.82 8.78
C GLY A 172 -17.51 21.41 8.18
N PRO A 173 -18.68 20.79 7.96
CA PRO A 173 -18.78 19.52 7.26
C PRO A 173 -18.20 19.70 5.85
N SER A 174 -17.09 19.02 5.56
CA SER A 174 -16.55 18.94 4.20
C SER A 174 -17.52 18.12 3.36
N VAL A 175 -18.44 18.82 2.70
CA VAL A 175 -19.40 18.25 1.77
C VAL A 175 -18.63 17.68 0.58
N ARG A 176 -18.83 16.37 0.32
CA ARG A 176 -18.49 15.61 -0.90
C ARG A 176 -17.02 15.17 -1.06
N TRP A 177 -16.82 13.89 -0.79
CA TRP A 177 -16.21 13.03 -1.81
C TRP A 177 -17.35 12.21 -2.41
N VAL A 178 -17.76 12.60 -3.62
CA VAL A 178 -18.43 11.74 -4.59
C VAL A 178 -17.41 11.49 -5.68
#